data_AF-A0A842P4M0-F1
#
_entry.id   AF-A0A842P4M0-F1
#
_cell.length_a   1.000
_cell.length_b   1.000
_cell.length_c   1.000
_cell.angle_alpha   90.00
_cell.angle_beta   90.00
_cell.angle_gamma   90.00
#
_symmetry.space_group_name_H-M   'P 1'
#
loop_
_entity.id
_entity.type
_entity.pdbx_description
1 polymer ?
#
loop_
_entity_poly.entity_id
_entity_poly.type
_entity_poly.pdbx_seq_one_letter_code
_entity_poly.pdbx_strand_id
1 'polypeptide(L)'
;MHTARQITDSEGGMTAVIEFLTAFVLFLIVLSAFFSLAGLQLGANHPRTDQLDDYALESLHRLTNDAGWYTPYDEFGNRDLANATSEWHRYNATNLLNGVVQPGLAGTLGQLDTERLDGVANIT
;
A
#
# COMPACT_ATOMS: atom_id res chain seq x y z
N MET A 1 61.19 -9.08 -45.26
CA MET A 1 60.19 -10.06 -44.75
C MET A 1 59.82 -9.83 -43.28
N HIS A 2 59.78 -8.59 -42.78
CA HIS A 2 59.39 -8.32 -41.37
C HIS A 2 58.03 -7.61 -41.22
N THR A 3 57.59 -6.87 -42.23
CA THR A 3 56.37 -6.04 -42.15
C THR A 3 55.06 -6.83 -42.21
N ALA A 4 55.01 -7.93 -42.97
CA ALA A 4 53.79 -8.74 -43.14
C ALA A 4 53.36 -9.48 -41.86
N ARG A 5 54.31 -9.89 -41.01
CA ARG A 5 54.03 -10.64 -39.78
C ARG A 5 53.46 -9.76 -38.65
N GLN A 6 53.79 -8.47 -38.66
CA GLN A 6 53.33 -7.52 -37.64
C GLN A 6 51.86 -7.09 -37.86
N ILE A 7 51.39 -7.07 -39.10
CA ILE A 7 50.00 -6.75 -39.45
C ILE A 7 49.06 -7.90 -39.04
N THR A 8 49.47 -9.15 -39.28
CA THR A 8 48.69 -10.34 -38.92
C THR A 8 48.54 -10.55 -37.40
N ASP A 9 49.56 -10.19 -36.61
CA ASP A 9 49.47 -10.22 -35.14
C ASP A 9 48.53 -9.13 -34.60
N SER A 10 48.49 -7.96 -35.26
CA SER A 10 47.59 -6.87 -34.90
C SER A 10 46.13 -7.19 -35.25
N GLU A 11 45.87 -7.87 -36.36
CA GLU A 11 44.53 -8.34 -36.72
C GLU A 11 44.04 -9.44 -35.78
N GLY A 12 44.88 -10.43 -35.47
CA GLY A 12 44.55 -11.48 -34.50
C GLY A 12 44.29 -10.93 -33.09
N GLY A 13 45.11 -9.97 -32.64
CA GLY A 13 44.89 -9.26 -31.39
C GLY A 13 43.59 -8.45 -31.37
N MET A 14 43.27 -7.77 -32.48
CA MET A 14 42.02 -7.01 -32.61
C MET A 14 40.79 -7.93 -32.62
N THR A 15 40.85 -9.06 -33.32
CA THR A 15 39.79 -10.08 -33.30
C THR A 15 39.60 -10.67 -31.91
N ALA A 16 40.68 -11.00 -31.19
CA ALA A 16 40.61 -11.52 -29.83
C ALA A 16 39.96 -10.52 -28.84
N VAL A 17 40.25 -9.22 -28.98
CA VAL A 17 39.63 -8.16 -28.18
C VAL A 17 38.13 -8.03 -28.47
N ILE A 18 37.73 -8.11 -29.75
CA ILE A 18 36.32 -8.06 -30.15
C ILE A 18 35.57 -9.29 -29.62
N GLU A 19 36.16 -10.47 -29.72
CA GLU A 19 35.57 -11.71 -29.19
C GLU A 19 35.38 -11.64 -27.68
N PHE A 20 36.40 -11.18 -26.95
CA PHE A 20 36.30 -10.98 -25.50
C PHE A 20 35.21 -9.95 -25.15
N LEU A 21 35.16 -8.81 -25.82
CA LEU A 21 34.20 -7.76 -25.53
C LEU A 21 32.77 -8.21 -25.85
N THR A 22 32.57 -8.94 -26.95
CA THR A 22 31.24 -9.47 -27.32
C THR A 22 30.78 -10.55 -26.35
N ALA A 23 31.65 -11.47 -25.93
CA ALA A 23 31.33 -12.43 -24.88
C ALA A 23 30.99 -11.75 -23.54
N PHE A 24 31.74 -10.70 -23.19
CA PHE A 24 31.50 -9.91 -21.98
C PHE A 24 30.15 -9.16 -22.03
N VAL A 25 29.85 -8.51 -23.16
CA VAL A 25 28.56 -7.84 -23.36
C VAL A 25 27.42 -8.85 -23.31
N LEU A 26 27.57 -10.03 -23.92
CA LEU A 26 26.57 -11.09 -23.90
C LEU A 26 26.36 -11.61 -22.47
N PHE A 27 27.43 -11.76 -21.70
CA PHE A 27 27.35 -12.06 -20.27
C PHE A 27 26.59 -10.98 -19.48
N LEU A 28 26.85 -9.69 -19.73
CA LEU A 28 26.12 -8.60 -19.07
C LEU A 28 24.64 -8.55 -19.47
N ILE A 29 24.30 -8.82 -20.73
CA ILE A 29 22.90 -8.93 -21.19
C ILE A 29 22.20 -10.08 -20.45
N VAL A 30 22.83 -11.25 -20.36
CA VAL A 30 22.27 -12.40 -19.63
C VAL A 30 22.14 -12.06 -18.14
N LEU A 31 23.17 -11.50 -17.51
CA LEU A 31 23.15 -11.13 -16.10
C LEU A 31 22.06 -10.11 -15.78
N SER A 32 21.90 -9.07 -16.61
CA SER A 32 20.84 -8.06 -16.46
C SER A 32 19.43 -8.64 -16.69
N ALA A 33 19.27 -9.56 -17.66
CA ALA A 33 18.01 -10.28 -17.86
C ALA A 33 17.68 -11.17 -16.66
N PHE A 34 18.66 -11.87 -16.09
CA PHE A 34 18.51 -12.65 -14.86
C PHE A 34 18.18 -11.79 -13.66
N PHE A 35 18.83 -10.63 -13.47
CA PHE A 35 18.48 -9.71 -12.38
C PHE A 35 17.10 -9.08 -12.57
N SER A 36 16.69 -8.77 -13.81
CA SER A 36 15.34 -8.30 -14.11
C SER A 36 14.30 -9.38 -13.77
N LEU A 37 14.55 -10.63 -14.17
CA LEU A 37 13.70 -11.77 -13.84
C LEU A 37 13.73 -12.11 -12.34
N ALA A 38 14.87 -11.97 -11.67
CA ALA A 38 15.01 -12.20 -10.23
C ALA A 38 14.37 -11.08 -9.42
N GLY A 39 14.40 -9.83 -9.88
CA GLY A 39 13.59 -8.74 -9.32
C GLY A 39 12.09 -8.95 -9.51
N LEU A 40 11.69 -9.70 -10.54
CA LEU A 40 10.33 -10.21 -10.69
C LEU A 40 10.04 -11.42 -9.75
N GLN A 41 11.05 -12.23 -9.38
CA GLN A 41 10.93 -13.45 -8.55
C GLN A 41 11.11 -13.24 -7.03
N LEU A 42 11.94 -12.28 -6.61
CA LEU A 42 11.84 -11.53 -5.35
C LEU A 42 10.74 -10.46 -5.58
N GLY A 43 9.61 -10.80 -6.18
CA GLY A 43 8.63 -11.60 -5.46
C GLY A 43 7.93 -10.64 -4.53
N ALA A 44 6.74 -10.21 -4.95
CA ALA A 44 5.81 -9.40 -4.20
C ALA A 44 6.04 -9.50 -2.67
N ASN A 45 6.63 -8.46 -2.05
CA ASN A 45 6.08 -8.00 -0.77
C ASN A 45 4.59 -7.95 -1.02
N HIS A 46 3.80 -8.84 -0.41
CA HIS A 46 2.46 -9.14 -0.88
C HIS A 46 1.62 -7.87 -0.69
N PRO A 47 1.50 -6.99 -1.69
CA PRO A 47 1.12 -5.62 -1.42
C PRO A 47 -0.33 -5.60 -0.97
N ARG A 48 -1.13 -6.55 -1.45
CA ARG A 48 -2.54 -6.69 -1.10
C ARG A 48 -2.78 -7.27 0.29
N THR A 49 -1.97 -8.20 0.78
CA THR A 49 -2.16 -8.72 2.15
C THR A 49 -1.63 -7.73 3.16
N ASP A 50 -0.46 -7.13 2.89
CA ASP A 50 0.12 -6.11 3.76
C ASP A 50 -0.80 -4.87 3.80
N GLN A 51 -1.37 -4.43 2.67
CA GLN A 51 -2.38 -3.36 2.65
C GLN A 51 -3.65 -3.72 3.40
N LEU A 52 -4.16 -4.96 3.28
CA LEU A 52 -5.36 -5.37 4.01
C LEU A 52 -5.10 -5.37 5.51
N ASP A 53 -3.96 -5.89 5.94
CA ASP A 53 -3.56 -5.93 7.34
C ASP A 53 -3.34 -4.51 7.89
N ASP A 54 -2.71 -3.63 7.11
CA ASP A 54 -2.57 -2.21 7.44
C ASP A 54 -3.95 -1.52 7.56
N TYR A 55 -4.87 -1.78 6.63
CA TYR A 55 -6.23 -1.22 6.70
C TYR A 55 -7.04 -1.78 7.86
N ALA A 56 -6.89 -3.08 8.18
CA ALA A 56 -7.55 -3.71 9.31
C ALA A 56 -7.01 -3.16 10.63
N LEU A 57 -5.69 -3.00 10.75
CA LEU A 57 -5.03 -2.41 11.90
C LEU A 57 -5.45 -0.95 12.10
N GLU A 58 -5.44 -0.15 11.03
CA GLU A 58 -5.87 1.24 11.09
C GLU A 58 -7.36 1.36 11.43
N SER A 59 -8.20 0.48 10.89
CA SER A 59 -9.63 0.47 11.21
C SER A 59 -9.89 0.07 12.67
N LEU A 60 -9.18 -0.93 13.18
CA LEU A 60 -9.24 -1.32 14.60
C LEU A 60 -8.72 -0.20 15.51
N HIS A 61 -7.62 0.45 15.13
CA HIS A 61 -7.08 1.57 15.86
C HIS A 61 -8.08 2.73 15.91
N ARG A 62 -8.66 3.12 14.77
CA ARG A 62 -9.70 4.15 14.73
C ARG A 62 -10.95 3.77 15.52
N LEU A 63 -11.36 2.50 15.46
CA LEU A 63 -12.52 2.00 16.20
C LEU A 63 -12.29 1.97 17.71
N THR A 64 -11.07 1.70 18.18
CA THR A 64 -10.77 1.51 19.62
C THR A 64 -10.17 2.75 20.29
N ASN A 65 -9.67 3.71 19.52
CA ASN A 65 -8.97 4.88 20.03
C ASN A 65 -9.77 6.19 19.87
N ASP A 66 -10.86 6.18 19.12
CA ASP A 66 -11.77 7.31 18.97
C ASP A 66 -13.16 7.00 19.54
N ALA A 67 -13.84 8.04 20.00
CA ALA A 67 -15.24 8.05 20.38
C ALA A 67 -16.19 7.86 19.19
N GLY A 68 -15.68 8.11 17.98
CA GLY A 68 -16.45 8.10 16.76
C GLY A 68 -17.23 9.40 16.59
N TRP A 69 -17.84 9.54 15.42
CA TRP A 69 -18.47 10.77 15.01
C TRP A 69 -19.62 10.50 14.05
N TYR A 70 -20.75 11.18 14.25
CA TYR A 70 -21.87 11.21 13.33
C TYR A 70 -22.02 12.62 12.76
N THR A 71 -22.18 12.72 11.45
CA THR A 71 -22.44 13.97 10.74
C THR A 71 -23.68 13.80 9.88
N PRO A 72 -24.82 14.43 10.23
CA PRO A 72 -26.03 14.37 9.42
C PRO A 72 -25.85 15.11 8.09
N TYR A 73 -26.72 14.82 7.13
CA TYR A 73 -26.87 15.62 5.93
C TYR A 73 -27.89 16.75 6.16
N ASP A 74 -27.62 17.93 5.61
CA ASP A 74 -28.56 19.05 5.56
C ASP A 74 -29.66 18.81 4.52
N GLU A 75 -30.61 19.74 4.45
CA GLU A 75 -31.73 19.70 3.49
C GLU A 75 -31.29 19.72 2.02
N PHE A 76 -30.03 20.10 1.76
CA PHE A 76 -29.41 20.16 0.43
C PHE A 76 -28.51 18.96 0.14
N GLY A 77 -28.42 17.99 1.06
CA GLY A 77 -27.58 16.80 0.94
C GLY A 77 -26.09 17.02 1.25
N ASN A 78 -25.70 18.19 1.75
CA ASN A 78 -24.34 18.46 2.20
C ASN A 78 -24.16 18.02 3.65
N ARG A 79 -22.91 17.84 4.08
CA ARG A 79 -22.61 17.50 5.48
C ARG A 79 -22.91 18.69 6.38
N ASP A 80 -23.79 18.48 7.36
CA ASP A 80 -24.07 19.45 8.39
C ASP A 80 -23.11 19.26 9.56
N LEU A 81 -21.97 19.96 9.50
CA LEU A 81 -20.96 19.92 10.56
C LEU A 81 -21.44 20.60 11.85
N ALA A 82 -22.44 21.48 11.79
CA ALA A 82 -22.93 22.18 12.97
C ALA A 82 -23.74 21.26 13.88
N ASN A 83 -24.42 20.27 13.29
CA ASN A 83 -25.18 19.24 14.01
C ASN A 83 -24.42 17.92 14.17
N ALA A 84 -23.11 17.93 13.94
CA ALA A 84 -22.28 16.74 14.09
C ALA A 84 -21.98 16.46 15.57
N THR A 85 -21.91 15.18 15.94
CA THR A 85 -21.85 14.74 17.34
C THR A 85 -21.08 13.45 17.53
N SER A 86 -20.39 13.32 18.67
CA SER A 86 -19.77 12.07 19.14
C SER A 86 -20.80 11.07 19.69
N GLU A 87 -22.01 11.53 19.96
CA GLU A 87 -23.08 10.74 20.59
C GLU A 87 -23.87 9.91 19.57
N TRP A 88 -23.20 9.41 18.53
CA TRP A 88 -23.79 8.63 17.45
C TRP A 88 -24.58 7.40 17.97
N HIS A 89 -24.08 6.78 19.03
CA HIS A 89 -24.63 5.57 19.64
C HIS A 89 -26.04 5.77 20.25
N ARG A 90 -26.47 7.03 20.44
CA ARG A 90 -27.81 7.37 20.97
C ARG A 90 -28.87 7.50 19.88
N TYR A 91 -28.48 7.50 18.61
CA TYR A 91 -29.38 7.64 17.49
C TYR A 91 -29.81 6.27 16.94
N ASN A 92 -31.07 6.17 16.55
CA ASN A 92 -31.60 4.99 15.87
C ASN A 92 -30.97 4.83 14.48
N ALA A 93 -30.93 3.59 13.98
CA ALA A 93 -30.45 3.23 12.64
C ALA A 93 -30.97 4.17 11.54
N THR A 94 -32.28 4.44 11.53
CA THR A 94 -32.93 5.30 10.53
C THR A 94 -32.39 6.72 10.52
N ASN A 95 -32.00 7.27 11.68
CA ASN A 95 -31.41 8.60 11.75
C ASN A 95 -29.96 8.56 11.28
N LEU A 96 -29.21 7.53 11.67
CA LEU A 96 -27.82 7.32 11.25
C LEU A 96 -27.68 7.17 9.73
N LEU A 97 -28.69 6.61 9.05
CA LEU A 97 -28.77 6.54 7.58
C LEU A 97 -28.84 7.91 6.89
N ASN A 98 -29.34 8.95 7.58
CA ASN A 98 -29.43 10.31 7.04
C ASN A 98 -28.12 11.10 7.20
N GLY A 99 -26.99 10.41 7.27
CA GLY A 99 -25.69 11.04 7.47
C GLY A 99 -24.53 10.08 7.24
N VAL A 100 -23.37 10.49 7.73
CA VAL A 100 -22.15 9.68 7.75
C VAL A 100 -21.84 9.34 9.19
N VAL A 101 -21.71 8.05 9.48
CA VAL A 101 -21.24 7.54 10.78
C VAL A 101 -19.84 7.01 10.63
N GLN A 102 -18.96 7.47 11.51
CA GLN A 102 -17.69 6.86 11.81
C GLN A 102 -17.79 6.25 13.22
N PRO A 103 -17.92 4.92 13.36
CA PRO A 103 -18.04 4.30 14.67
C PRO A 103 -16.72 4.41 15.44
N GLY A 104 -16.84 4.56 16.75
CA GLY A 104 -15.72 4.57 17.68
C GLY A 104 -16.18 4.14 19.07
N LEU A 105 -15.40 3.28 19.70
CA LEU A 105 -15.72 2.58 20.94
C LEU A 105 -14.87 3.07 22.11
N ALA A 106 -13.94 3.99 21.88
CA ALA A 106 -13.06 4.49 22.92
C ALA A 106 -13.86 5.24 23.98
N GLY A 107 -13.82 4.76 25.21
CA GLY A 107 -14.32 5.43 26.39
C GLY A 107 -13.22 6.22 27.10
N THR A 108 -13.45 6.52 28.38
CA THR A 108 -12.49 7.27 29.19
C THR A 108 -11.32 6.37 29.61
N LEU A 109 -10.10 6.93 29.68
CA LEU A 109 -8.90 6.24 30.19
C LEU A 109 -8.52 4.95 29.43
N GLY A 110 -8.82 4.86 28.13
CA GLY A 110 -8.45 3.72 27.29
C GLY A 110 -9.29 2.46 27.50
N GLN A 111 -10.43 2.57 28.18
CA GLN A 111 -11.43 1.51 28.25
C GLN A 111 -12.41 1.61 27.08
N LEU A 112 -13.01 0.49 26.69
CA LEU A 112 -14.13 0.50 25.74
C LEU A 112 -15.39 0.99 26.43
N ASP A 113 -16.13 1.88 25.77
CA ASP A 113 -17.41 2.41 26.24
C ASP A 113 -18.52 1.38 25.96
N THR A 114 -19.16 0.89 27.02
CA THR A 114 -20.21 -0.13 26.93
C THR A 114 -21.49 0.38 26.27
N GLU A 115 -21.85 1.65 26.47
CA GLU A 115 -23.04 2.23 25.82
C GLU A 115 -22.84 2.32 24.31
N ARG A 116 -21.61 2.62 23.88
CA ARG A 116 -21.24 2.62 22.46
C ARG A 116 -21.20 1.23 21.88
N LEU A 117 -20.72 0.25 22.65
CA LEU A 117 -20.68 -1.15 22.24
C LEU A 117 -22.09 -1.69 21.97
N ASP A 118 -23.04 -1.39 22.85
CA ASP A 118 -24.45 -1.73 22.66
C ASP A 118 -25.06 -0.95 21.48
N GLY A 119 -24.65 0.31 21.29
CA GLY A 119 -25.05 1.14 20.17
C GLY A 119 -24.59 0.64 18.79
N VAL A 120 -23.50 -0.15 18.71
CA VAL A 120 -23.06 -0.76 17.43
C VAL A 120 -24.15 -1.64 16.83
N ALA A 121 -24.91 -2.35 17.67
CA ALA A 121 -26.01 -3.19 17.21
C ALA A 121 -27.11 -2.40 16.48
N ASN A 122 -27.19 -1.08 16.70
CA ASN A 122 -28.13 -0.21 16.01
C ASN A 122 -27.65 0.23 14.61
N ILE A 123 -26.40 -0.05 14.24
CA ILE A 123 -25.83 0.30 12.92
C ILE A 123 -25.98 -0.87 11.91
N THR A 124 -26.12 -2.10 12.39
CA THR A 124 -26.20 -3.34 11.59
C THR A 124 -27.62 -3.89 11.49
#